data_AF-A0A7W0Q4C7-F1
#
_entry.id   AF-A0A7W0Q4C7-F1
#
_cell.length_a   1.000
_cell.length_b   1.000
_cell.length_c   1.000
_cell.angle_alpha   90.00
_cell.angle_beta   90.00
_cell.angle_gamma   90.00
#
_symmetry.space_group_name_H-M   'P 1'
#
loop_
_entity.id
_entity.type
_entity.pdbx_description
1 polymer ?
#
loop_
_entity_poly.entity_id
_entity_poly.type
_entity_poly.pdbx_seq_one_letter_code
_entity_poly.pdbx_strand_id
1 'polypeptide(L)'
;MEVFFLMMGLWLVVAVALGLRRPQGLGGSALRARLDAVYGEPHELVRVSPAAFPEADLDFYDRARKEFEGRKYRWIADVEDLTMSRIYPQNRTFVRLFVDAGGMIRASAYHLHPRGVVVSLLQLVQLFPRHLRVVELISEIQGTFLVTSNTHGVDRLEPPPEAKVERLPLATPIADVVTRHEARITELVRAHPERAPVSFETLEDVLASAARAHVVMARHRQKVGGISRDELERLKGRPLSATEEAFLREVQRKEPAPE
;
A
#
# COMPACT_ATOMS: atom_id res chain seq x y z
N MET A 1 8.17 -2.42 5.12
CA MET A 1 7.93 -2.51 3.65
C MET A 1 6.64 -3.29 3.38
N GLU A 2 5.60 -3.01 4.16
CA GLU A 2 4.30 -3.66 3.98
C GLU A 2 3.13 -2.69 4.07
N VAL A 3 3.43 -1.45 4.52
CA VAL A 3 2.97 -0.13 3.99
C VAL A 3 2.62 -0.15 2.49
N PHE A 4 3.17 -1.10 1.76
CA PHE A 4 3.26 -1.25 0.32
C PHE A 4 2.07 -1.96 -0.32
N PHE A 5 1.29 -2.81 0.38
CA PHE A 5 0.06 -3.32 -0.23
C PHE A 5 -0.85 -2.16 -0.65
N LEU A 6 -0.96 -1.17 0.22
CA LEU A 6 -1.91 -0.06 0.08
C LEU A 6 -1.26 1.19 -0.53
N MET A 7 -0.02 1.54 -0.15
CA MET A 7 0.66 2.70 -0.72
C MET A 7 0.92 2.51 -2.22
N MET A 8 1.26 1.30 -2.68
CA MET A 8 1.46 1.03 -4.11
C MET A 8 0.14 1.06 -4.88
N GLY A 9 -0.93 0.51 -4.30
CA GLY A 9 -2.27 0.57 -4.88
C GLY A 9 -2.80 1.99 -5.05
N LEU A 10 -2.57 2.83 -4.03
CA LEU A 10 -2.94 4.24 -4.04
C LEU A 10 -2.13 5.06 -5.06
N TRP A 11 -0.82 4.82 -5.18
CA TRP A 11 -0.02 5.44 -6.24
C TRP A 11 -0.41 4.96 -7.63
N LEU A 12 -0.83 3.70 -7.77
CA LEU A 12 -1.35 3.20 -9.03
C LEU A 12 -2.66 3.88 -9.42
N VAL A 13 -3.56 4.15 -8.45
CA VAL A 13 -4.77 4.96 -8.69
C VAL A 13 -4.42 6.33 -9.24
N VAL A 14 -3.44 7.01 -8.64
CA VAL A 14 -2.96 8.32 -9.11
C VAL A 14 -2.34 8.21 -10.51
N ALA A 15 -1.51 7.18 -10.75
CA ALA A 15 -0.86 6.97 -12.05
C ALA A 15 -1.86 6.64 -13.17
N VAL A 16 -2.90 5.85 -12.88
CA VAL A 16 -4.02 5.55 -13.78
C VAL A 16 -4.83 6.83 -14.07
N ALA A 17 -5.17 7.60 -13.04
CA ALA A 17 -5.90 8.86 -13.21
C ALA A 17 -5.14 9.88 -14.09
N LEU A 18 -3.81 9.92 -13.99
CA LEU A 18 -2.94 10.76 -14.80
C LEU A 18 -2.70 10.20 -16.21
N GLY A 19 -2.57 8.88 -16.36
CA GLY A 19 -2.32 8.20 -17.64
C GLY A 19 -3.50 8.25 -18.60
N LEU A 20 -4.73 8.14 -18.08
CA LEU A 20 -5.97 8.13 -18.85
C LEU A 20 -6.35 9.48 -19.49
N ARG A 21 -5.68 10.59 -19.11
CA ARG A 21 -5.93 11.92 -19.68
C ARG A 21 -5.01 12.30 -20.83
N ARG A 22 -4.05 11.45 -21.23
CA ARG A 22 -3.20 11.74 -22.39
C ARG A 22 -3.93 11.37 -23.69
N PRO A 23 -4.26 12.33 -24.57
CA PRO A 23 -5.13 12.13 -25.72
C PRO A 23 -4.52 11.28 -26.87
N GLN A 24 -3.33 10.69 -26.70
CA GLN A 24 -2.55 10.09 -27.80
C GLN A 24 -2.07 8.64 -27.56
N GLY A 25 -2.72 7.81 -26.73
CA GLY A 25 -2.37 6.38 -26.66
C GLY A 25 -0.94 6.07 -26.15
N LEU A 26 -0.31 7.00 -25.45
CA LEU A 26 1.01 6.83 -24.80
C LEU A 26 0.90 6.68 -23.28
N GLY A 27 -0.34 6.55 -22.77
CA GLY A 27 -0.61 6.45 -21.35
C GLY A 27 -0.31 5.07 -20.79
N GLY A 28 -0.60 4.01 -21.55
CA GLY A 28 -0.52 2.63 -21.06
C GLY A 28 0.92 2.15 -20.94
N SER A 29 1.77 2.44 -21.93
CA SER A 29 3.20 2.13 -21.88
C SER A 29 3.93 2.85 -20.73
N ALA A 30 3.58 4.12 -20.48
CA ALA A 30 4.11 4.88 -19.36
C ALA A 30 3.66 4.32 -18.01
N LEU A 31 2.40 3.88 -17.90
CA LEU A 31 1.91 3.19 -16.70
C LEU A 31 2.61 1.84 -16.51
N ARG A 32 2.83 1.08 -17.59
CA ARG A 32 3.56 -0.18 -17.53
C ARG A 32 4.99 0.01 -17.06
N ALA A 33 5.71 1.00 -17.60
CA ALA A 33 7.07 1.29 -17.13
C ALA A 33 7.10 1.63 -15.63
N ARG A 34 6.10 2.35 -15.11
CA ARG A 34 5.97 2.60 -13.67
C ARG A 34 5.66 1.32 -12.89
N LEU A 35 4.75 0.48 -13.37
CA LEU A 35 4.44 -0.81 -12.75
C LEU A 35 5.69 -1.69 -12.69
N ASP A 36 6.47 -1.75 -13.77
CA ASP A 36 7.74 -2.49 -13.79
C ASP A 36 8.76 -1.88 -12.82
N ALA A 37 8.86 -0.56 -12.69
CA ALA A 37 9.74 0.08 -11.71
C ALA A 37 9.31 -0.18 -10.26
N VAL A 38 8.00 -0.26 -10.02
CA VAL A 38 7.39 -0.48 -8.70
C VAL A 38 7.42 -1.97 -8.28
N TYR A 39 7.32 -2.90 -9.23
CA TYR A 39 7.20 -4.34 -8.95
C TYR A 39 8.36 -5.18 -9.51
N GLY A 40 9.35 -4.56 -10.15
CA GLY A 40 10.45 -5.26 -10.83
C GLY A 40 11.62 -5.61 -9.92
N GLU A 41 11.92 -4.76 -8.93
CA GLU A 41 13.08 -4.91 -8.04
C GLU A 41 12.66 -4.86 -6.57
N PRO A 42 13.41 -5.52 -5.66
CA PRO A 42 13.22 -5.35 -4.23
C PRO A 42 13.27 -3.88 -3.83
N HIS A 43 12.38 -3.50 -2.93
CA HIS A 43 12.34 -2.14 -2.42
C HIS A 43 13.49 -1.86 -1.46
N GLU A 44 14.04 -0.64 -1.55
CA GLU A 44 15.11 -0.17 -0.68
C GLU A 44 14.50 0.67 0.45
N LEU A 45 14.43 0.10 1.65
CA LEU A 45 14.05 0.84 2.86
C LEU A 45 15.27 1.28 3.64
N VAL A 46 15.28 2.57 4.00
CA VAL A 46 16.33 3.17 4.81
C VAL A 46 15.74 3.79 6.06
N ARG A 47 16.49 3.76 7.15
CA ARG A 47 16.14 4.53 8.35
C ARG A 47 16.26 6.02 8.05
N VAL A 48 15.32 6.80 8.56
CA VAL A 48 15.28 8.25 8.37
C VAL A 48 14.96 8.97 9.67
N SER A 49 15.24 10.26 9.70
CA SER A 49 14.81 11.17 10.77
C SER A 49 13.52 11.89 10.34
N PRO A 50 12.56 12.12 11.27
CA PRO A 50 11.39 12.96 11.00
C PRO A 50 11.74 14.34 10.44
N ALA A 51 12.89 14.90 10.82
CA ALA A 51 13.36 16.20 10.34
C ALA A 51 13.58 16.26 8.81
N ALA A 52 13.76 15.11 8.15
CA ALA A 52 13.89 15.02 6.69
C ALA A 52 12.55 15.13 5.93
N PHE A 53 11.43 15.25 6.66
CA PHE A 53 10.06 15.30 6.13
C PHE A 53 9.28 16.46 6.78
N PRO A 54 9.66 17.72 6.52
CA PRO A 54 9.01 18.89 7.13
C PRO A 54 7.51 19.02 6.81
N GLU A 55 7.02 18.33 5.78
CA GLU A 55 5.61 18.27 5.41
C GLU A 55 4.79 17.17 6.10
N ALA A 56 5.46 16.26 6.82
CA ALA A 56 4.77 15.17 7.50
C ALA A 56 3.91 15.74 8.65
N ASP A 57 2.75 15.11 8.88
CA ASP A 57 1.89 15.45 10.02
C ASP A 57 2.51 14.79 11.26
N LEU A 58 3.56 15.40 11.82
CA LEU A 58 4.32 14.83 12.95
C LEU A 58 3.43 14.62 14.17
N ASP A 59 2.43 15.48 14.38
CA ASP A 59 1.45 15.32 15.44
C ASP A 59 0.65 14.01 15.28
N PHE A 60 0.30 13.61 14.06
CA PHE A 60 -0.31 12.30 13.81
C PHE A 60 0.63 11.15 14.20
N TYR A 61 1.92 11.22 13.86
CA TYR A 61 2.86 10.16 14.20
C TYR A 61 3.12 10.05 15.70
N ASP A 62 3.09 11.16 16.42
CA ASP A 62 3.30 11.19 17.86
C ASP A 62 2.06 10.68 18.61
N ARG A 63 0.85 11.03 18.13
CA ARG A 63 -0.40 10.40 18.59
C ARG A 63 -0.40 8.90 18.34
N ALA A 64 -0.07 8.48 17.11
CA ALA A 64 0.00 7.07 16.75
C ALA A 64 1.00 6.31 17.64
N ARG A 65 2.19 6.88 17.85
CA ARG A 65 3.20 6.31 18.76
C ARG A 65 2.65 6.12 20.16
N LYS A 66 2.03 7.15 20.75
CA LYS A 66 1.46 7.07 22.09
C LYS A 66 0.36 6.01 22.20
N GLU A 67 -0.52 5.91 21.19
CA GLU A 67 -1.59 4.91 21.16
C GLU A 67 -1.04 3.48 21.04
N PHE A 68 -0.05 3.26 20.16
CA PHE A 68 0.62 1.97 20.01
C PHE A 68 1.38 1.57 21.29
N GLU A 69 2.19 2.47 21.86
CA GLU A 69 2.92 2.21 23.11
C GLU A 69 1.98 1.94 24.28
N GLY A 70 0.84 2.64 24.35
CA GLY A 70 -0.23 2.37 25.32
C GLY A 70 -0.80 0.95 25.21
N ARG A 71 -0.71 0.33 24.03
CA ARG A 71 -1.12 -1.05 23.74
C ARG A 71 0.04 -2.05 23.73
N LYS A 72 1.18 -1.67 24.31
CA LYS A 72 2.38 -2.51 24.41
C LYS A 72 3.08 -2.80 23.07
N TYR A 73 2.79 -2.00 22.04
CA TYR A 73 3.63 -2.01 20.84
C TYR A 73 4.89 -1.20 21.11
N ARG A 74 6.03 -1.71 20.67
CA ARG A 74 7.32 -1.03 20.74
C ARG A 74 7.62 -0.37 19.40
N TRP A 75 8.05 0.89 19.43
CA TRP A 75 8.61 1.56 18.26
C TRP A 75 9.92 0.90 17.83
N ILE A 76 10.07 0.66 16.53
CA ILE A 76 11.24 0.02 15.93
C ILE A 76 12.12 1.03 15.22
N ALA A 77 11.54 1.76 14.27
CA ALA A 77 12.25 2.71 13.44
C ALA A 77 11.27 3.61 12.70
N ASP A 78 11.80 4.73 12.24
CA ASP A 78 11.18 5.52 11.16
C ASP A 78 11.95 5.21 9.87
N VAL A 79 11.23 4.95 8.77
CA VAL A 79 11.80 4.52 7.49
C VAL A 79 11.23 5.28 6.30
N GLU A 80 12.01 5.34 5.23
CA GLU A 80 11.61 5.80 3.90
C GLU A 80 11.90 4.71 2.87
N ASP A 81 11.05 4.62 1.86
CA ASP A 81 11.31 3.79 0.69
C ASP A 81 11.91 4.61 -0.43
N LEU A 82 13.19 4.38 -0.68
CA LEU A 82 13.94 5.09 -1.70
C LEU A 82 13.53 4.66 -3.10
N THR A 83 13.08 3.42 -3.29
CA THR A 83 12.55 2.96 -4.57
C THR A 83 11.32 3.77 -4.96
N MET A 84 10.34 3.90 -4.05
CA MET A 84 9.15 4.73 -4.29
C MET A 84 9.48 6.21 -4.40
N SER A 85 10.44 6.70 -3.62
CA SER A 85 10.84 8.10 -3.66
C SER A 85 11.55 8.46 -4.97
N ARG A 86 12.29 7.53 -5.59
CA ARG A 86 12.83 7.70 -6.95
C ARG A 86 11.72 7.77 -8.00
N ILE A 87 10.65 6.98 -7.84
CA ILE A 87 9.53 6.92 -8.79
C ILE A 87 8.59 8.12 -8.62
N TYR A 88 8.38 8.58 -7.37
CA TYR A 88 7.48 9.65 -6.99
C TYR A 88 8.18 10.67 -6.05
N PRO A 89 9.18 11.42 -6.54
CA PRO A 89 10.03 12.28 -5.70
C PRO A 89 9.30 13.41 -4.96
N GLN A 90 8.16 13.85 -5.49
CA GLN A 90 7.30 14.85 -4.87
C GLN A 90 6.43 14.30 -3.74
N ASN A 91 6.38 12.97 -3.57
CA ASN A 91 5.54 12.26 -2.63
C ASN A 91 6.33 11.27 -1.78
N ARG A 92 7.50 11.70 -1.32
CA ARG A 92 8.30 10.96 -0.34
C ARG A 92 7.42 10.65 0.88
N THR A 93 7.43 9.40 1.31
CA THR A 93 6.61 8.94 2.44
C THR A 93 7.51 8.55 3.60
N PHE A 94 7.28 9.22 4.71
CA PHE A 94 7.80 8.84 6.02
C PHE A 94 6.89 7.76 6.61
N VAL A 95 7.46 6.70 7.17
CA VAL A 95 6.72 5.60 7.80
C VAL A 95 7.29 5.34 9.19
N ARG A 96 6.42 5.31 10.20
CA ARG A 96 6.79 4.88 11.55
C ARG A 96 6.38 3.43 11.77
N LEU A 97 7.33 2.60 12.18
CA LEU A 97 7.16 1.16 12.37
C LEU A 97 7.12 0.78 13.85
N PHE A 98 6.23 -0.16 14.17
CA PHE A 98 6.07 -0.74 15.50
C PHE A 98 5.93 -2.25 15.41
N VAL A 99 6.14 -2.91 16.54
CA VAL A 99 5.90 -4.34 16.73
C VAL A 99 5.17 -4.53 18.05
N ASP A 100 4.19 -5.44 18.12
CA ASP A 100 3.45 -5.74 19.34
C ASP A 100 4.32 -6.44 20.41
N ALA A 101 3.81 -6.57 21.63
CA ALA A 101 4.54 -7.21 22.72
C ALA A 101 4.87 -8.69 22.46
N GLY A 102 4.03 -9.40 21.69
CA GLY A 102 4.24 -10.79 21.31
C GLY A 102 5.17 -10.98 20.12
N GLY A 103 5.60 -9.91 19.46
CA GLY A 103 6.44 -9.98 18.26
C GLY A 103 5.74 -10.52 17.01
N MET A 104 4.43 -10.74 17.03
CA MET A 104 3.70 -11.41 15.94
C MET A 104 3.07 -10.43 14.94
N ILE A 105 2.87 -9.18 15.37
CA ILE A 105 2.18 -8.14 14.61
C ILE A 105 3.16 -7.00 14.41
N ARG A 106 3.44 -6.67 13.16
CA ARG A 106 4.03 -5.38 12.83
C ARG A 106 2.94 -4.37 12.53
N ALA A 107 3.12 -3.16 13.04
CA ALA A 107 2.26 -2.03 12.70
C ALA A 107 3.06 -0.97 11.96
N SER A 108 2.38 -0.25 11.09
CA SER A 108 2.90 0.94 10.45
C SER A 108 1.89 2.07 10.52
N ALA A 109 2.38 3.28 10.79
CA ALA A 109 1.63 4.50 10.64
C ALA A 109 2.33 5.36 9.59
N TYR A 110 1.57 5.92 8.66
CA TYR A 110 2.11 6.82 7.65
C TYR A 110 1.06 7.82 7.16
N HIS A 111 1.54 8.94 6.67
CA HIS A 111 0.73 10.04 6.15
C HIS A 111 1.10 10.28 4.70
N LEU A 112 0.13 10.08 3.82
CA LEU A 112 0.27 10.42 2.41
C LEU A 112 -0.37 11.78 2.16
N HIS A 113 0.44 12.66 1.60
CA HIS A 113 0.03 13.96 1.12
C HIS A 113 0.26 14.02 -0.40
N PRO A 114 -0.69 13.49 -1.20
CA PRO A 114 -0.48 13.39 -2.63
C PRO A 114 -0.49 14.78 -3.27
N ARG A 115 0.61 15.12 -3.94
CA ARG A 115 0.85 16.41 -4.59
C ARG A 115 0.74 16.31 -6.11
N GLY A 116 0.30 17.39 -6.73
CA GLY A 116 0.28 17.58 -8.19
C GLY A 116 -0.98 18.32 -8.65
N VAL A 117 -0.86 19.14 -9.71
CA VAL A 117 -1.93 20.05 -10.18
C VAL A 117 -3.29 19.37 -10.34
N VAL A 118 -3.31 18.14 -10.88
CA VAL A 118 -4.54 17.37 -11.07
C VAL A 118 -5.11 16.84 -9.76
N VAL A 119 -4.28 16.38 -8.84
CA VAL A 119 -4.72 15.92 -7.51
C VAL A 119 -5.22 17.11 -6.69
N SER A 120 -4.56 18.26 -6.78
CA SER A 120 -5.00 19.51 -6.15
C SER A 120 -6.37 19.96 -6.69
N LEU A 121 -6.64 19.78 -7.98
CA LEU A 121 -7.95 20.05 -8.57
C LEU A 121 -9.05 19.10 -8.05
N LEU A 122 -8.74 17.81 -7.92
CA LEU A 122 -9.66 16.80 -7.36
C LEU A 122 -9.90 17.01 -5.85
N GLN A 123 -8.88 17.45 -5.11
CA GLN A 123 -8.99 17.85 -3.71
C GLN A 123 -9.83 19.13 -3.55
N LEU A 124 -9.80 20.05 -4.52
CA LEU A 124 -10.59 21.29 -4.50
C LEU A 124 -12.10 21.01 -4.59
N VAL A 125 -12.48 19.98 -5.35
CA VAL A 125 -13.88 19.51 -5.44
C VAL A 125 -14.23 18.42 -4.41
N GLN A 126 -13.39 18.22 -3.37
CA GLN A 126 -13.57 17.23 -2.29
C GLN A 126 -13.72 15.77 -2.75
N LEU A 127 -13.39 15.44 -3.99
CA LEU A 127 -13.44 14.06 -4.50
C LEU A 127 -12.24 13.22 -4.03
N PHE A 128 -11.24 13.85 -3.39
CA PHE A 128 -10.06 13.17 -2.87
C PHE A 128 -9.58 13.80 -1.56
N PRO A 129 -9.28 13.02 -0.50
CA PRO A 129 -8.78 13.56 0.76
C PRO A 129 -7.40 14.22 0.57
N ARG A 130 -7.19 15.38 1.21
CA ARG A 130 -5.89 16.07 1.21
C ARG A 130 -4.81 15.37 2.03
N HIS A 131 -5.25 14.67 3.06
CA HIS A 131 -4.40 14.00 4.04
C HIS A 131 -4.95 12.60 4.25
N LEU A 132 -4.16 11.60 3.87
CA LEU A 132 -4.47 10.20 4.11
C LEU A 132 -3.57 9.72 5.23
N ARG A 133 -4.16 9.57 6.42
CA ARG A 133 -3.49 9.03 7.60
C ARG A 133 -3.80 7.55 7.65
N VAL A 134 -2.78 6.74 7.37
CA VAL A 134 -2.92 5.31 7.24
C VAL A 134 -2.29 4.62 8.44
N VAL A 135 -3.02 3.64 8.93
CA VAL A 135 -2.62 2.67 9.94
C VAL A 135 -2.79 1.31 9.31
N GLU A 136 -1.76 0.49 9.40
CA GLU A 136 -1.77 -0.85 8.85
C GLU A 136 -1.06 -1.79 9.82
N LEU A 137 -1.71 -2.93 10.09
CA LEU A 137 -1.20 -4.00 10.93
C LEU A 137 -1.13 -5.27 10.12
N ILE A 138 -0.01 -5.99 10.27
CA ILE A 138 0.24 -7.20 9.50
C ILE A 138 0.89 -8.27 10.35
N SER A 139 0.38 -9.48 10.18
CA SER A 139 0.98 -10.72 10.67
C SER A 139 1.32 -11.61 9.46
N GLU A 140 2.48 -12.24 9.50
CA GLU A 140 2.90 -13.22 8.49
C GLU A 140 2.85 -14.63 9.08
N ILE A 141 2.17 -15.56 8.41
CA ILE A 141 2.06 -16.96 8.81
C ILE A 141 2.32 -17.84 7.59
N GLN A 142 3.46 -18.53 7.57
CA GLN A 142 3.85 -19.44 6.49
C GLN A 142 3.71 -18.83 5.08
N GLY A 143 4.16 -17.58 4.91
CA GLY A 143 4.06 -16.85 3.64
C GLY A 143 2.66 -16.33 3.28
N THR A 144 1.66 -16.52 4.16
CA THR A 144 0.37 -15.82 4.09
C THR A 144 0.43 -14.56 4.94
N PHE A 145 -0.06 -13.45 4.39
CA PHE A 145 -0.09 -12.14 5.03
C PHE A 145 -1.52 -11.79 5.45
N LEU A 146 -1.75 -11.65 6.74
CA LEU A 146 -3.01 -11.14 7.27
C LEU A 146 -2.87 -9.63 7.43
N VAL A 147 -3.63 -8.83 6.68
CA VAL A 147 -3.46 -7.36 6.65
C VAL A 147 -4.73 -6.67 7.09
N THR A 148 -4.67 -5.80 8.11
CA THR A 148 -5.79 -4.92 8.51
C THR A 148 -5.35 -3.46 8.38
N SER A 149 -6.15 -2.62 7.74
CA SER A 149 -5.83 -1.20 7.59
C SER A 149 -7.06 -0.31 7.55
N ASN A 150 -6.90 1.00 7.71
CA ASN A 150 -7.97 1.99 7.54
C ASN A 150 -8.03 2.59 6.11
N THR A 151 -7.95 1.77 5.06
CA THR A 151 -7.84 2.26 3.66
C THR A 151 -9.05 1.97 2.78
N HIS A 152 -10.21 1.71 3.39
CA HIS A 152 -11.42 1.45 2.62
C HIS A 152 -11.77 2.62 1.69
N GLY A 153 -12.02 2.31 0.42
CA GLY A 153 -12.40 3.26 -0.62
C GLY A 153 -11.22 3.94 -1.34
N VAL A 154 -9.99 3.86 -0.82
CA VAL A 154 -8.80 4.45 -1.45
C VAL A 154 -7.88 3.44 -2.12
N ASP A 155 -7.79 2.23 -1.60
CA ASP A 155 -7.13 1.12 -2.29
C ASP A 155 -8.18 0.21 -2.96
N ARG A 156 -8.06 0.05 -4.27
CA ARG A 156 -8.99 -0.74 -5.11
C ARG A 156 -8.30 -1.88 -5.86
N LEU A 157 -7.02 -2.11 -5.57
CA LEU A 157 -6.32 -3.22 -6.17
C LEU A 157 -6.67 -4.53 -5.46
N GLU A 158 -6.73 -5.58 -6.27
CA GLU A 158 -6.96 -6.92 -5.82
C GLU A 158 -5.70 -7.45 -5.14
N PRO A 159 -5.77 -7.91 -3.88
CA PRO A 159 -4.60 -8.48 -3.24
C PRO A 159 -4.23 -9.83 -3.88
N PRO A 160 -2.95 -10.24 -3.80
CA PRO A 160 -2.55 -11.61 -4.11
C PRO A 160 -3.33 -12.60 -3.22
N PRO A 161 -3.59 -13.84 -3.67
CA PRO A 161 -4.25 -14.87 -2.88
C PRO A 161 -3.59 -15.14 -1.52
N GLU A 162 -2.28 -14.91 -1.41
CA GLU A 162 -1.49 -15.03 -0.20
C GLU A 162 -1.73 -13.89 0.81
N ALA A 163 -2.46 -12.82 0.43
CA ALA A 163 -2.77 -11.69 1.30
C ALA A 163 -4.26 -11.63 1.64
N LYS A 164 -4.58 -11.86 2.92
CA LYS A 164 -5.93 -11.74 3.49
C LYS A 164 -6.12 -10.31 4.01
N VAL A 165 -6.54 -9.41 3.11
CA VAL A 165 -6.68 -7.98 3.41
C VAL A 165 -8.08 -7.63 3.91
N GLU A 166 -8.15 -6.88 5.01
CA GLU A 166 -9.36 -6.20 5.48
C GLU A 166 -9.11 -4.70 5.54
N ARG A 167 -9.99 -3.93 4.90
CA ARG A 167 -9.90 -2.48 4.80
C ARG A 167 -11.09 -1.86 5.54
N LEU A 168 -10.78 -1.14 6.61
CA LEU A 168 -11.71 -0.38 7.44
C LEU A 168 -11.84 1.07 6.93
N PRO A 169 -12.92 1.80 7.27
CA PRO A 169 -13.08 3.21 6.92
C PRO A 169 -11.85 4.07 7.26
N LEU A 170 -11.55 5.08 6.44
CA LEU A 170 -10.42 6.01 6.68
C LEU A 170 -10.43 6.66 8.07
N ALA A 171 -11.62 6.93 8.60
CA ALA A 171 -11.81 7.56 9.90
C ALA A 171 -11.73 6.58 11.09
N THR A 172 -11.51 5.29 10.85
CA THR A 172 -11.42 4.29 11.92
C THR A 172 -10.26 4.63 12.88
N PRO A 173 -10.53 4.74 14.19
CA PRO A 173 -9.49 4.97 15.20
C PRO A 173 -8.41 3.88 15.19
N ILE A 174 -7.16 4.25 15.49
CA ILE A 174 -6.02 3.31 15.56
C ILE A 174 -6.34 2.14 16.49
N ALA A 175 -6.91 2.47 17.64
CA ALA A 175 -7.44 1.53 18.63
C ALA A 175 -8.30 0.41 18.03
N ASP A 176 -9.21 0.76 17.12
CA ASP A 176 -10.15 -0.18 16.53
C ASP A 176 -9.49 -1.01 15.41
N VAL A 177 -8.56 -0.42 14.65
CA VAL A 177 -7.75 -1.17 13.67
C VAL A 177 -6.91 -2.23 14.39
N VAL A 178 -6.28 -1.87 15.51
CA VAL A 178 -5.48 -2.78 16.35
C VAL A 178 -6.36 -3.91 16.89
N THR A 179 -7.46 -3.57 17.57
CA THR A 179 -8.37 -4.56 18.15
C THR A 179 -8.93 -5.50 17.07
N ARG A 180 -9.26 -4.99 15.89
CA ARG A 180 -9.72 -5.83 14.79
C ARG A 180 -8.62 -6.78 14.31
N HIS A 181 -7.39 -6.30 14.15
CA HIS A 181 -6.28 -7.15 13.72
C HIS A 181 -5.96 -8.24 14.73
N GLU A 182 -5.88 -7.90 16.02
CA GLU A 182 -5.64 -8.84 17.12
C GLU A 182 -6.71 -9.95 17.16
N ALA A 183 -7.97 -9.60 16.92
CA ALA A 183 -9.04 -10.59 16.82
C ALA A 183 -8.82 -11.55 15.63
N ARG A 184 -8.47 -11.02 14.44
CA ARG A 184 -8.25 -11.84 13.24
C ARG A 184 -7.05 -12.79 13.38
N ILE A 185 -5.94 -12.34 13.96
CA ILE A 185 -4.78 -13.20 14.17
C ILE A 185 -5.10 -14.27 15.22
N THR A 186 -5.83 -13.92 16.28
CA THR A 186 -6.31 -14.88 17.28
C THR A 186 -7.19 -15.96 16.66
N GLU A 187 -8.16 -15.56 15.83
CA GLU A 187 -9.03 -16.48 15.08
C GLU A 187 -8.20 -17.41 14.17
N LEU A 188 -7.25 -16.85 13.45
CA LEU A 188 -6.42 -17.59 12.50
C LEU A 188 -5.50 -18.61 13.19
N VAL A 189 -4.83 -18.22 14.27
CA VAL A 189 -3.97 -19.10 15.07
C VAL A 189 -4.79 -20.19 15.77
N ARG A 190 -6.00 -19.87 16.27
CA ARG A 190 -6.89 -20.88 16.85
C ARG A 190 -7.37 -21.89 15.81
N ALA A 191 -7.67 -21.45 14.59
CA ALA A 191 -8.10 -22.32 13.49
C ALA A 191 -6.97 -23.20 12.93
N HIS A 192 -5.72 -22.74 13.07
CA HIS A 192 -4.53 -23.41 12.53
C HIS A 192 -3.38 -23.42 13.55
N PRO A 193 -3.51 -24.15 14.67
CA PRO A 193 -2.52 -24.16 15.74
C PRO A 193 -1.15 -24.72 15.32
N GLU A 194 -1.09 -25.46 14.21
CA GLU A 194 0.14 -25.96 13.60
C GLU A 194 0.97 -24.86 12.90
N ARG A 195 0.39 -23.67 12.70
CA ARG A 195 1.02 -22.57 11.98
C ARG A 195 1.47 -21.48 12.94
N ALA A 196 2.77 -21.41 13.17
CA ALA A 196 3.37 -20.33 13.95
C ALA A 196 3.43 -19.03 13.12
N PRO A 197 3.01 -17.88 13.69
CA PRO A 197 3.34 -16.58 13.14
C PRO A 197 4.85 -16.35 13.10
N VAL A 198 5.30 -15.57 12.12
CA VAL A 198 6.67 -15.06 12.06
C VAL A 198 6.87 -14.07 13.21
N SER A 199 7.98 -14.22 13.95
CA SER A 199 8.38 -13.27 14.98
C SER A 199 9.12 -12.08 14.36
N PHE A 200 8.84 -10.89 14.86
CA PHE A 200 9.50 -9.64 14.56
C PHE A 200 10.16 -9.15 15.85
N GLU A 201 11.49 -9.11 15.92
CA GLU A 201 12.19 -8.59 17.11
C GLU A 201 12.99 -7.33 16.75
N THR A 202 13.42 -7.26 15.50
CA THR A 202 14.33 -6.25 14.99
C THR A 202 13.74 -5.51 13.79
N LEU A 203 14.40 -4.44 13.36
CA LEU A 203 14.02 -3.78 12.10
C LEU A 203 14.25 -4.75 10.94
N GLU A 204 15.34 -5.51 10.98
CA GLU A 204 15.76 -6.45 9.97
C GLU A 204 14.69 -7.53 9.73
N ASP A 205 14.05 -8.04 10.80
CA ASP A 205 12.93 -8.99 10.69
C ASP A 205 11.74 -8.36 9.98
N VAL A 206 11.41 -7.13 10.37
CA VAL A 206 10.35 -6.34 9.71
C VAL A 206 10.71 -6.18 8.24
N LEU A 207 11.91 -5.72 7.89
CA LEU A 207 12.33 -5.53 6.49
C LEU A 207 12.30 -6.84 5.69
N ALA A 208 12.75 -7.95 6.27
CA ALA A 208 12.76 -9.26 5.63
C ALA A 208 11.34 -9.76 5.30
N SER A 209 10.42 -9.67 6.25
CA SER A 209 9.00 -10.00 6.02
C SER A 209 8.38 -9.15 4.92
N ALA A 210 8.81 -7.90 4.88
CA ALA A 210 8.34 -6.94 3.92
C ALA A 210 8.83 -7.20 2.49
N ALA A 211 10.08 -7.60 2.34
CA ALA A 211 10.63 -8.06 1.07
C ALA A 211 9.88 -9.29 0.55
N ARG A 212 9.52 -10.24 1.43
CA ARG A 212 8.69 -11.40 1.06
C ARG A 212 7.31 -11.00 0.56
N ALA A 213 6.64 -10.08 1.27
CA ALA A 213 5.35 -9.53 0.84
C ALA A 213 5.43 -8.85 -0.53
N HIS A 214 6.50 -8.07 -0.78
CA HIS A 214 6.72 -7.42 -2.08
C HIS A 214 6.90 -8.44 -3.20
N VAL A 215 7.69 -9.50 -3.00
CA VAL A 215 7.85 -10.58 -3.99
C VAL A 215 6.50 -11.21 -4.34
N VAL A 216 5.66 -11.48 -3.33
CA VAL A 216 4.33 -12.04 -3.52
C VAL A 216 3.44 -11.09 -4.34
N MET A 217 3.44 -9.79 -4.00
CA MET A 217 2.70 -8.78 -4.74
C MET A 217 3.21 -8.62 -6.18
N ALA A 218 4.51 -8.54 -6.38
CA ALA A 218 5.15 -8.41 -7.68
C ALA A 218 4.78 -9.58 -8.60
N ARG A 219 4.87 -10.82 -8.09
CA ARG A 219 4.45 -12.02 -8.81
C ARG A 219 2.98 -11.96 -9.21
N HIS A 220 2.10 -11.51 -8.31
CA HIS A 220 0.68 -11.35 -8.63
C HIS A 220 0.44 -10.28 -9.70
N ARG A 221 1.11 -9.12 -9.59
CA ARG A 221 1.02 -8.05 -10.59
C ARG A 221 1.49 -8.51 -11.95
N GLN A 222 2.61 -9.22 -12.02
CA GLN A 222 3.08 -9.82 -13.27
C GLN A 222 2.05 -10.80 -13.85
N LYS A 223 1.46 -11.67 -13.00
CA LYS A 223 0.43 -12.64 -13.41
C LYS A 223 -0.81 -11.97 -14.01
N VAL A 224 -1.27 -10.85 -13.45
CA VAL A 224 -2.45 -10.12 -13.96
C VAL A 224 -2.14 -9.10 -15.06
N GLY A 225 -0.88 -9.03 -15.52
CA GLY A 225 -0.46 -8.06 -16.54
C GLY A 225 -0.35 -6.62 -16.02
N GLY A 226 -0.14 -6.45 -14.72
CA GLY A 226 -0.01 -5.17 -14.02
C GLY A 226 -1.31 -4.73 -13.36
N ILE A 227 -2.33 -4.48 -14.17
CA ILE A 227 -3.70 -4.15 -13.74
C ILE A 227 -4.70 -5.00 -14.52
N SER A 228 -5.68 -5.57 -13.84
CA SER A 228 -6.77 -6.32 -14.48
C SER A 228 -7.85 -5.39 -15.04
N ARG A 229 -8.72 -5.93 -15.90
CA ARG A 229 -9.89 -5.20 -16.40
C ARG A 229 -10.79 -4.78 -15.24
N ASP A 230 -11.13 -5.73 -14.37
CA ASP A 230 -12.04 -5.51 -13.25
C ASP A 230 -11.46 -4.47 -12.27
N GLU A 231 -10.15 -4.47 -12.05
CA GLU A 231 -9.48 -3.43 -11.25
C GLU A 231 -9.65 -2.04 -11.89
N LEU A 232 -9.43 -1.92 -13.20
CA LEU A 232 -9.59 -0.66 -13.90
C LEU A 232 -11.06 -0.19 -13.89
N GLU A 233 -12.02 -1.10 -14.08
CA GLU A 233 -13.45 -0.78 -13.97
C GLU A 233 -13.84 -0.35 -12.56
N ARG A 234 -13.34 -1.04 -11.52
CA ARG A 234 -13.51 -0.64 -10.11
C ARG A 234 -12.93 0.73 -9.82
N LEU A 235 -11.78 1.08 -10.39
CA LEU A 235 -11.21 2.43 -10.27
C LEU A 235 -12.11 3.49 -10.93
N LYS A 236 -12.72 3.15 -12.06
CA LYS A 236 -13.59 4.06 -12.82
C LYS A 236 -15.01 4.15 -12.27
N GLY A 237 -15.49 3.12 -11.58
CA GLY A 237 -16.89 2.98 -11.18
C GLY A 237 -17.84 2.74 -12.35
N ARG A 238 -17.32 2.31 -13.52
CA ARG A 238 -18.10 2.03 -14.74
C ARG A 238 -17.34 1.07 -15.67
N PRO A 239 -18.03 0.41 -16.62
CA PRO A 239 -17.38 -0.36 -17.68
C PRO A 239 -16.39 0.47 -18.49
N LEU A 240 -15.37 -0.18 -19.05
CA LEU A 240 -14.37 0.47 -19.90
C LEU A 240 -14.96 0.88 -21.26
N SER A 241 -14.56 2.06 -21.73
CA SER A 241 -14.74 2.47 -23.13
C SER A 241 -13.70 1.81 -24.03
N ALA A 242 -13.92 1.82 -25.36
CA ALA A 242 -12.97 1.26 -26.33
C ALA A 242 -11.54 1.84 -26.19
N THR A 243 -11.41 3.14 -25.91
CA THR A 243 -10.12 3.79 -25.66
C THR A 243 -9.45 3.29 -24.38
N GLU A 244 -10.23 3.03 -23.33
CA GLU A 244 -9.73 2.49 -22.06
C GLU A 244 -9.35 1.01 -22.18
N GLU A 245 -10.02 0.26 -23.05
CA GLU A 245 -9.59 -1.10 -23.39
C GLU A 245 -8.29 -1.12 -24.19
N ALA A 246 -8.10 -0.18 -25.13
CA ALA A 246 -6.83 -0.02 -25.83
C ALA A 246 -5.68 0.34 -24.87
N PHE A 247 -5.94 1.28 -23.95
CA PHE A 247 -5.02 1.61 -22.87
C PHE A 247 -4.68 0.39 -22.01
N LEU A 248 -5.68 -0.42 -21.62
CA LEU A 248 -5.44 -1.63 -20.83
C LEU A 248 -4.56 -2.64 -21.59
N ARG A 249 -4.78 -2.81 -22.90
CA ARG A 249 -3.93 -3.68 -23.75
C ARG A 249 -2.48 -3.21 -23.77
N GLU A 250 -2.24 -1.90 -23.92
CA GLU A 250 -0.91 -1.31 -23.83
C GLU A 250 -0.24 -1.61 -22.48
N VAL A 251 -0.96 -1.42 -21.37
CA VAL A 251 -0.43 -1.71 -20.02
C VAL A 251 -0.06 -3.20 -19.88
N GLN A 252 -0.94 -4.08 -20.36
CA GLN A 252 -0.76 -5.53 -20.29
C GLN A 252 0.25 -6.07 -21.30
N ARG A 253 0.76 -5.24 -22.24
CA ARG A 253 1.57 -5.66 -23.40
C ARG A 253 0.88 -6.72 -24.26
N LYS A 254 -0.45 -6.64 -24.38
CA LYS A 254 -1.21 -7.48 -25.31
C LYS A 254 -1.22 -6.78 -26.67
N GLU A 255 -0.78 -7.47 -27.72
CA GLU A 255 -0.93 -6.99 -29.10
C GLU A 255 -2.42 -6.72 -29.41
N PRO A 256 -2.73 -5.76 -30.30
CA PRO A 256 -4.10 -5.58 -30.77
C PRO A 256 -4.60 -6.88 -31.40
N ALA A 257 -5.86 -7.24 -31.13
CA ALA A 257 -6.49 -8.34 -31.84
C ALA A 257 -6.49 -8.03 -33.35
N PRO A 258 -6.17 -8.99 -34.23
CA PRO A 258 -6.25 -8.76 -35.66
C PRO A 258 -7.67 -8.35 -36.05
N GLU A 259 -7.78 -7.30 -36.86
CA GLU A 259 -9.03 -6.80 -37.44
C GLU A 259 -9.69 -7.82 -38.37
#